data_AF-F9CYE7-F1
#
_entry.id   AF-F9CYE7-F1
#
_cell.length_a   1.000
_cell.length_b   1.000
_cell.length_c   1.000
_cell.angle_alpha   90.00
_cell.angle_beta   90.00
_cell.angle_gamma   90.00
#
_symmetry.space_group_name_H-M   'P 1'
#
loop_
_entity.id
_entity.type
_entity.pdbx_description
1 polymer ?
#
loop_
_entity_poly.entity_id
_entity_poly.type
_entity_poly.pdbx_seq_one_letter_code
_entity_poly.pdbx_strand_id
1 'polypeptide(L)'
;MITTMTFVEDDILILQKSDGVVRLIQDGVLQDEPVLDVNVDPDGEKGMLGITSVGSTVYLYYTEANEDGGESLGNRIYKYEWTGDYLINPELLKELPSNISHNGGAMVVGLDEQVYAVIGDTLGYGLLQNKPLDWLEGDDLDLKDNGVILQLEGENPYFAMGIRNSFGLAVDPVTGNLWATENGDDNFDEINLIPEKFNSGWIVIMGPATESELASLPGYEDYIYDDPKFSWEQSVAPTGLDFAKFQEINNYDNSLFVGDCNTGNLYKFELNENRNGFEFTNSFLQDNVVNKDESLDEIIIGTGFGCVTDIERGPDGFLYVVSLSEGAIYRILPAQTITNSTVSDNGGGCLIATATYGSELAPQIQQLRELRDNSLLQTTSGTSFMSAFNQFYYSFSPTVADLERENPIFKEAVKLMLTPMISSLSILNYVDVDSEAKMLGYGISLILLNVGMYFVAPAITVWQIKKRI
;
A
#
# COMPACT_ATOMS: atom_id res chain seq x y z
N MET A 1 17.12 5.35 6.90
CA MET A 1 15.84 5.18 6.18
C MET A 1 14.97 4.25 7.00
N ILE A 2 13.66 4.48 7.10
CA ILE A 2 12.76 3.66 7.94
C ILE A 2 12.36 2.41 7.16
N THR A 3 12.48 1.23 7.75
CA THR A 3 12.16 -0.04 7.08
C THR A 3 10.90 -0.71 7.59
N THR A 4 10.77 -0.84 8.90
CA THR A 4 9.67 -1.60 9.53
C THR A 4 9.38 -1.00 10.90
N MET A 5 8.22 -1.32 11.45
CA MET A 5 7.80 -0.88 12.78
C MET A 5 7.15 -2.02 13.55
N THR A 6 7.04 -1.87 14.87
CA THR A 6 6.13 -2.70 15.66
C THR A 6 5.52 -1.87 16.77
N PHE A 7 4.33 -2.28 17.21
CA PHE A 7 3.72 -1.75 18.42
C PHE A 7 4.22 -2.54 19.63
N VAL A 8 4.55 -1.82 20.70
CA VAL A 8 4.75 -2.38 22.03
C VAL A 8 3.85 -1.63 22.99
N GLU A 9 2.72 -2.23 23.33
CA GLU A 9 1.59 -1.51 23.95
C GLU A 9 1.10 -0.36 23.04
N ASP A 10 1.15 0.89 23.50
CA ASP A 10 0.79 2.09 22.73
C ASP A 10 2.01 2.75 22.04
N ASP A 11 3.21 2.26 22.33
CA ASP A 11 4.47 2.79 21.78
C ASP A 11 4.76 2.18 20.42
N ILE A 12 5.41 2.96 19.54
CA ILE A 12 5.87 2.49 18.24
C ILE A 12 7.39 2.45 18.24
N LEU A 13 7.95 1.27 17.98
CA LEU A 13 9.37 1.11 17.68
C LEU A 13 9.56 1.05 16.17
N ILE A 14 10.51 1.83 15.64
CA ILE A 14 10.83 1.86 14.20
C ILE A 14 12.29 1.55 13.97
N LEU A 15 12.58 0.85 12.87
CA LEU A 15 13.94 0.51 12.48
C LEU A 15 14.50 1.52 11.49
N GLN A 16 15.75 1.92 11.71
CA GLN A 16 16.55 2.62 10.71
C GLN A 16 17.52 1.64 10.05
N LYS A 17 17.33 1.37 8.76
CA LYS A 17 18.05 0.31 8.02
C LYS A 17 19.56 0.39 8.13
N SER A 18 20.10 1.58 7.92
CA SER A 18 21.49 1.76 7.48
C SER A 18 22.49 2.03 8.60
N ASP A 19 21.99 2.42 9.76
CA ASP A 19 22.74 2.88 10.93
C ASP A 19 22.41 2.06 12.18
N GLY A 20 21.63 0.98 12.05
CA GLY A 20 21.44 0.03 13.15
C GLY A 20 20.60 0.55 14.32
N VAL A 21 19.93 1.68 14.12
CA VAL A 21 19.21 2.37 15.18
C VAL A 21 17.75 1.92 15.26
N VAL A 22 17.28 1.67 16.49
CA VAL A 22 15.85 1.56 16.81
C VAL A 22 15.40 2.87 17.45
N ARG A 23 14.35 3.50 16.89
CA ARG A 23 13.76 4.73 17.41
C ARG A 23 12.40 4.47 18.03
N LEU A 24 12.04 5.34 18.96
CA LEU A 24 10.78 5.31 19.69
C LEU A 24 9.90 6.48 19.28
N ILE A 25 8.63 6.18 19.00
CA ILE A 25 7.56 7.17 18.89
C ILE A 25 6.60 6.91 20.04
N GLN A 26 6.41 7.92 20.89
CA GLN A 26 5.51 7.91 22.04
C GLN A 26 4.52 9.07 21.90
N ASP A 27 3.23 8.81 22.10
CA ASP A 27 2.16 9.80 21.93
C ASP A 27 2.21 10.53 20.57
N GLY A 28 2.65 9.82 19.51
CA GLY A 28 2.82 10.38 18.17
C GLY A 28 4.04 11.29 18.00
N VAL A 29 4.95 11.34 18.97
CA VAL A 29 6.18 12.13 18.96
C VAL A 29 7.41 11.23 18.90
N LEU A 30 8.25 11.41 17.89
CA LEU A 30 9.56 10.77 17.78
C LEU A 30 10.47 11.27 18.89
N GLN A 31 10.99 10.36 19.70
CA GLN A 31 11.91 10.68 20.80
C GLN A 31 13.32 10.98 20.28
N ASP A 32 14.03 11.86 20.99
CA ASP A 32 15.36 12.32 20.60
C ASP A 32 16.41 11.21 20.69
N GLU A 33 16.38 10.44 21.78
CA GLU A 33 17.34 9.37 22.04
C GLU A 33 16.88 8.05 21.39
N PRO A 34 17.79 7.26 20.81
CA PRO A 34 17.48 5.93 20.34
C PRO A 34 17.32 4.95 21.50
N VAL A 35 16.50 3.91 21.30
CA VAL A 35 16.30 2.85 22.31
C VAL A 35 17.32 1.72 22.19
N LEU A 36 17.96 1.61 21.02
CA LEU A 36 19.02 0.67 20.69
C LEU A 36 19.82 1.20 19.51
N ASP A 37 21.12 0.92 19.51
CA ASP A 37 22.07 1.21 18.44
C ASP A 37 23.04 0.03 18.35
N VAL A 38 23.07 -0.66 17.22
CA VAL A 38 23.87 -1.88 16.98
C VAL A 38 24.59 -1.77 15.64
N ASN A 39 25.75 -2.40 15.52
CA ASN A 39 26.51 -2.37 14.28
C ASN A 39 25.84 -3.22 13.19
N VAL A 40 25.53 -2.63 12.04
CA VAL A 40 24.93 -3.34 10.91
C VAL A 40 25.72 -3.20 9.61
N ASP A 41 25.57 -4.19 8.73
CA ASP A 41 25.97 -4.10 7.33
C ASP A 41 24.79 -3.58 6.51
N PRO A 42 24.84 -2.37 5.94
CA PRO A 42 23.70 -1.75 5.27
C PRO A 42 23.66 -2.00 3.75
N ASP A 43 24.61 -2.76 3.19
CA ASP A 43 24.77 -2.89 1.74
C ASP A 43 23.62 -3.69 1.10
N GLY A 44 23.10 -3.19 -0.03
CA GLY A 44 21.99 -3.82 -0.73
C GLY A 44 20.74 -3.90 0.15
N GLU A 45 20.19 -5.09 0.33
CA GLU A 45 19.02 -5.35 1.17
C GLU A 45 19.37 -5.54 2.66
N LYS A 46 20.64 -5.66 3.02
CA LYS A 46 21.09 -5.89 4.41
C LYS A 46 20.85 -4.67 5.32
N GLY A 47 20.89 -4.89 6.63
CA GLY A 47 20.79 -3.83 7.65
C GLY A 47 19.80 -4.21 8.74
N MET A 48 19.03 -3.25 9.25
CA MET A 48 17.88 -3.54 10.11
C MET A 48 16.67 -3.97 9.26
N LEU A 49 16.23 -5.23 9.42
CA LEU A 49 15.29 -5.88 8.49
C LEU A 49 13.90 -6.11 9.09
N GLY A 50 13.83 -6.66 10.30
CA GLY A 50 12.57 -7.09 10.91
C GLY A 50 12.47 -6.76 12.39
N ILE A 51 11.27 -6.44 12.86
CA ILE A 51 10.96 -6.25 14.27
C ILE A 51 9.56 -6.79 14.58
N THR A 52 9.38 -7.44 15.73
CA THR A 52 8.05 -7.76 16.26
C THR A 52 8.10 -7.88 17.78
N SER A 53 6.94 -7.95 18.45
CA SER A 53 6.89 -7.98 19.92
C SER A 53 5.83 -8.92 20.51
N VAL A 54 6.16 -9.53 21.65
CA VAL A 54 5.23 -10.32 22.48
C VAL A 54 5.29 -9.78 23.90
N GLY A 55 4.28 -8.99 24.29
CA GLY A 55 4.32 -8.23 25.54
C GLY A 55 5.54 -7.30 25.56
N SER A 56 6.34 -7.35 26.62
CA SER A 56 7.59 -6.56 26.74
C SER A 56 8.81 -7.26 26.13
N THR A 57 8.63 -8.31 25.34
CA THR A 57 9.72 -8.97 24.62
C THR A 57 9.74 -8.48 23.17
N VAL A 58 10.88 -7.98 22.70
CA VAL A 58 11.05 -7.51 21.32
C VAL A 58 12.04 -8.40 20.59
N TYR A 59 11.68 -8.81 19.38
CA TYR A 59 12.50 -9.61 18.50
C TYR A 59 13.01 -8.72 17.37
N LEU A 60 14.30 -8.84 17.05
CA LEU A 60 14.94 -8.08 15.98
C LEU A 60 15.65 -9.01 15.02
N TYR A 61 15.42 -8.82 13.72
CA TYR A 61 16.18 -9.41 12.64
C TYR A 61 17.03 -8.30 12.00
N TYR A 62 18.36 -8.44 12.05
CA TYR A 62 19.26 -7.59 11.29
C TYR A 62 20.51 -8.32 10.77
N THR A 63 21.16 -7.74 9.77
CA THR A 63 22.47 -8.18 9.29
C THR A 63 23.56 -7.53 10.13
N GLU A 64 24.12 -8.29 11.06
CA GLU A 64 25.10 -7.81 12.03
C GLU A 64 26.47 -7.57 11.37
N ALA A 65 27.19 -6.55 11.83
CA ALA A 65 28.55 -6.26 11.39
C ALA A 65 29.49 -6.04 12.57
N ASN A 66 30.80 -6.16 12.33
CA ASN A 66 31.81 -5.87 13.35
C ASN A 66 31.88 -4.39 13.76
N GLU A 67 31.58 -3.49 12.83
CA GLU A 67 31.36 -2.05 12.98
C GLU A 67 30.34 -1.61 11.91
N ASP A 68 29.66 -0.48 12.09
CA ASP A 68 28.71 0.01 11.08
C ASP A 68 29.32 0.15 9.68
N GLY A 69 28.71 -0.51 8.70
CA GLY A 69 29.23 -0.57 7.33
C GLY A 69 30.50 -1.41 7.17
N GLY A 70 30.86 -2.18 8.20
CA GLY A 70 32.02 -3.07 8.23
C GLY A 70 31.78 -4.44 7.60
N GLU A 71 32.50 -5.45 8.09
CA GLU A 71 32.38 -6.82 7.61
C GLU A 71 31.09 -7.47 8.15
N SER A 72 30.23 -7.96 7.26
CA SER A 72 29.05 -8.75 7.63
C SER A 72 29.44 -9.98 8.45
N LEU A 73 28.77 -10.14 9.59
CA LEU A 73 28.80 -11.36 10.40
C LEU A 73 27.66 -12.30 10.03
N GLY A 74 26.71 -11.87 9.20
CA GLY A 74 25.54 -12.62 8.77
C GLY A 74 24.24 -12.06 9.33
N ASN A 75 23.14 -12.70 8.94
CA ASN A 75 21.83 -12.37 9.48
C ASN A 75 21.70 -12.93 10.90
N ARG A 76 21.08 -12.17 11.79
CA ARG A 76 20.91 -12.51 13.20
C ARG A 76 19.50 -12.21 13.64
N ILE A 77 18.95 -13.12 14.43
CA ILE A 77 17.70 -12.88 15.13
C ILE A 77 18.00 -12.85 16.63
N TYR A 78 17.70 -11.72 17.25
CA TYR A 78 17.89 -11.48 18.67
C TYR A 78 16.56 -11.24 19.37
N LYS A 79 16.51 -11.56 20.66
CA LYS A 79 15.43 -11.23 21.59
C LYS A 79 15.94 -10.24 22.63
N TYR A 80 15.13 -9.24 22.95
CA TYR A 80 15.43 -8.16 23.89
C TYR A 80 14.28 -7.97 24.87
N GLU A 81 14.60 -7.42 26.04
CA GLU A 81 13.62 -6.93 27.02
C GLU A 81 13.36 -5.44 26.78
N TRP A 82 12.08 -5.07 26.62
CA TRP A 82 11.61 -3.69 26.53
C TRP A 82 11.35 -3.10 27.91
N THR A 83 11.99 -1.98 28.21
CA THR A 83 11.88 -1.31 29.52
C THR A 83 10.96 -0.08 29.53
N GLY A 84 10.45 0.34 28.37
CA GLY A 84 9.76 1.62 28.16
C GLY A 84 10.65 2.71 27.58
N ASP A 85 11.97 2.62 27.80
CA ASP A 85 12.96 3.59 27.30
C ASP A 85 14.08 2.92 26.47
N TYR A 86 14.39 1.65 26.73
CA TYR A 86 15.52 0.94 26.14
C TYR A 86 15.19 -0.53 25.84
N LEU A 87 15.87 -1.07 24.82
CA LEU A 87 15.99 -2.51 24.59
C LEU A 87 17.26 -3.02 25.26
N ILE A 88 17.11 -3.95 26.20
CA ILE A 88 18.22 -4.49 27.00
C ILE A 88 18.27 -6.02 26.93
N ASN A 89 19.33 -6.60 27.51
CA ASN A 89 19.49 -8.04 27.67
C ASN A 89 19.37 -8.83 26.34
N PRO A 90 20.21 -8.54 25.33
CA PRO A 90 20.19 -9.26 24.06
C PRO A 90 20.44 -10.76 24.26
N GLU A 91 19.56 -11.59 23.71
CA GLU A 91 19.70 -13.03 23.57
C GLU A 91 19.70 -13.41 22.08
N LEU A 92 20.80 -14.01 21.62
CA LEU A 92 20.91 -14.49 20.24
C LEU A 92 20.09 -15.77 20.06
N LEU A 93 19.10 -15.75 19.16
CA LEU A 93 18.25 -16.90 18.87
C LEU A 93 18.70 -17.66 17.62
N LYS A 94 19.12 -16.95 16.56
CA LYS A 94 19.49 -17.57 15.28
C LYS A 94 20.70 -16.88 14.64
N GLU A 95 21.59 -17.70 14.08
CA GLU A 95 22.65 -17.29 13.16
C GLU A 95 22.29 -17.80 11.76
N LEU A 96 22.11 -16.89 10.82
CA LEU A 96 21.60 -17.19 9.49
C LEU A 96 22.57 -16.66 8.41
N PRO A 97 22.58 -17.25 7.20
CA PRO A 97 23.35 -16.71 6.10
C PRO A 97 22.83 -15.32 5.71
N SER A 98 23.71 -14.50 5.13
CA SER A 98 23.34 -13.21 4.53
C SER A 98 23.97 -13.07 3.15
N ASN A 99 23.33 -12.29 2.30
CA ASN A 99 23.89 -11.86 1.02
C ASN A 99 23.52 -10.41 0.73
N ILE A 100 23.95 -9.84 -0.40
CA ILE A 100 23.56 -8.48 -0.78
C ILE A 100 22.07 -8.35 -1.10
N SER A 101 21.40 -9.46 -1.42
CA SER A 101 19.99 -9.55 -1.78
C SER A 101 19.36 -10.84 -1.22
N HIS A 102 18.03 -10.85 -1.16
CA HIS A 102 17.16 -11.94 -0.74
C HIS A 102 17.38 -12.35 0.73
N ASN A 103 17.57 -11.36 1.61
CA ASN A 103 17.69 -11.62 3.05
C ASN A 103 16.31 -11.81 3.72
N GLY A 104 15.25 -11.31 3.09
CA GLY A 104 13.92 -11.24 3.70
C GLY A 104 13.94 -10.39 4.96
N GLY A 105 13.42 -10.92 6.07
CA GLY A 105 13.51 -10.29 7.38
C GLY A 105 12.18 -10.05 8.07
N ALA A 106 11.05 -10.17 7.38
CA ALA A 106 9.74 -9.95 7.99
C ALA A 106 9.50 -10.94 9.14
N MET A 107 8.85 -10.45 10.20
CA MET A 107 8.56 -11.20 11.42
C MET A 107 7.09 -10.98 11.81
N VAL A 108 6.44 -12.00 12.35
CA VAL A 108 5.06 -11.89 12.82
C VAL A 108 4.80 -12.78 14.02
N VAL A 109 3.84 -12.38 14.86
CA VAL A 109 3.39 -13.14 16.02
C VAL A 109 2.12 -13.91 15.68
N GLY A 110 2.14 -15.22 15.93
CA GLY A 110 0.98 -16.10 15.85
C GLY A 110 -0.04 -15.86 16.96
N LEU A 111 -1.26 -16.38 16.78
CA LEU A 111 -2.30 -16.34 17.83
C LEU A 111 -1.93 -17.16 19.09
N ASP A 112 -0.91 -18.01 18.97
CA ASP A 112 -0.31 -18.83 20.01
C ASP A 112 0.95 -18.18 20.64
N GLU A 113 1.17 -16.89 20.37
CA GLU A 113 2.34 -16.12 20.81
C GLU A 113 3.69 -16.65 20.28
N GLN A 114 3.67 -17.54 19.28
CA GLN A 114 4.89 -17.99 18.60
C GLN A 114 5.32 -16.95 17.58
N VAL A 115 6.63 -16.74 17.47
CA VAL A 115 7.21 -15.80 16.51
C VAL A 115 7.69 -16.55 15.27
N TYR A 116 7.23 -16.08 14.11
CA TYR A 116 7.66 -16.54 12.80
C TYR A 116 8.55 -15.49 12.15
N ALA A 117 9.58 -15.93 11.44
CA ALA A 117 10.47 -15.05 10.68
C ALA A 117 10.78 -15.66 9.32
N VAL A 118 10.79 -14.84 8.27
CA VAL A 118 11.14 -15.29 6.92
C VAL A 118 12.57 -14.89 6.55
N ILE A 119 13.31 -15.83 5.98
CA ILE A 119 14.59 -15.59 5.32
C ILE A 119 14.46 -16.06 3.87
N GLY A 120 14.83 -15.18 2.93
CA GLY A 120 14.88 -15.52 1.51
C GLY A 120 16.00 -16.51 1.19
N ASP A 121 16.16 -16.86 -0.08
CA ASP A 121 17.17 -17.82 -0.54
C ASP A 121 18.61 -17.31 -0.37
N THR A 122 18.82 -16.02 -0.10
CA THR A 122 20.14 -15.36 0.00
C THR A 122 21.05 -15.62 -1.22
N LEU A 123 20.45 -15.76 -2.42
CA LEU A 123 21.10 -16.19 -3.66
C LEU A 123 21.72 -17.60 -3.59
N GLY A 124 21.29 -18.39 -2.61
CA GLY A 124 21.65 -19.78 -2.42
C GLY A 124 20.78 -20.70 -3.27
N TYR A 125 21.37 -21.82 -3.71
CA TYR A 125 20.68 -22.83 -4.48
C TYR A 125 20.93 -24.19 -3.85
N GLY A 126 19.98 -24.68 -3.06
CA GLY A 126 20.10 -25.96 -2.39
C GLY A 126 18.77 -26.71 -2.29
N LEU A 127 18.76 -27.71 -1.42
CA LEU A 127 17.59 -28.54 -1.18
C LEU A 127 16.37 -27.74 -0.71
N LEU A 128 16.57 -26.73 0.14
CA LEU A 128 15.50 -25.85 0.66
C LEU A 128 14.92 -24.90 -0.41
N GLN A 129 15.59 -24.74 -1.55
CA GLN A 129 15.11 -24.02 -2.74
C GLN A 129 14.72 -25.01 -3.85
N ASN A 130 14.24 -26.20 -3.52
CA ASN A 130 13.77 -27.20 -4.48
C ASN A 130 14.72 -27.50 -5.65
N LYS A 131 16.04 -27.34 -5.46
CA LYS A 131 16.99 -27.67 -6.50
C LYS A 131 16.88 -29.18 -6.82
N PRO A 132 16.77 -29.57 -8.11
CA PRO A 132 16.64 -30.98 -8.49
C PRO A 132 17.71 -31.86 -7.86
N LEU A 133 17.31 -33.01 -7.32
CA LEU A 133 18.19 -33.88 -6.52
C LEU A 133 19.42 -34.38 -7.30
N ASP A 134 19.30 -34.55 -8.62
CA ASP A 134 20.38 -34.96 -9.50
C ASP A 134 21.41 -33.85 -9.76
N TRP A 135 21.11 -32.61 -9.37
CA TRP A 135 21.97 -31.43 -9.53
C TRP A 135 22.62 -30.98 -8.22
N LEU A 136 22.29 -31.63 -7.10
CA LEU A 136 22.88 -31.32 -5.81
C LEU A 136 24.31 -31.88 -5.74
N GLU A 137 25.29 -31.02 -5.50
CA GLU A 137 26.69 -31.41 -5.30
C GLU A 137 27.29 -30.71 -4.07
N GLY A 138 28.09 -31.45 -3.29
CA GLY A 138 28.86 -30.88 -2.18
C GLY A 138 27.99 -30.14 -1.17
N ASP A 139 28.29 -28.84 -0.98
CA ASP A 139 27.64 -27.94 -0.02
C ASP A 139 26.14 -27.70 -0.30
N ASP A 140 25.60 -28.10 -1.45
CA ASP A 140 24.15 -27.99 -1.74
C ASP A 140 23.31 -28.93 -0.85
N LEU A 141 23.96 -29.94 -0.26
CA LEU A 141 23.35 -30.89 0.67
C LEU A 141 23.32 -30.36 2.11
N ASP A 142 24.09 -29.30 2.40
CA ASP A 142 24.04 -28.65 3.70
C ASP A 142 22.83 -27.72 3.73
N LEU A 143 21.91 -27.97 4.67
CA LEU A 143 20.75 -27.10 4.91
C LEU A 143 21.26 -25.77 5.48
N LYS A 144 21.27 -24.72 4.65
CA LYS A 144 21.83 -23.41 5.03
C LYS A 144 20.82 -22.47 5.71
N ASP A 145 19.71 -22.99 6.26
CA ASP A 145 18.66 -22.19 6.92
C ASP A 145 18.20 -20.97 6.09
N ASN A 146 18.16 -21.07 4.77
CA ASN A 146 17.71 -20.03 3.84
C ASN A 146 16.51 -20.52 3.02
N GLY A 147 15.74 -19.57 2.48
CA GLY A 147 14.50 -19.83 1.74
C GLY A 147 13.45 -20.55 2.57
N VAL A 148 13.32 -20.16 3.84
CA VAL A 148 12.46 -20.81 4.84
C VAL A 148 11.73 -19.78 5.69
N ILE A 149 10.60 -20.21 6.26
CA ILE A 149 10.00 -19.54 7.43
C ILE A 149 10.37 -20.34 8.67
N LEU A 150 10.96 -19.66 9.65
CA LEU A 150 11.36 -20.22 10.92
C LEU A 150 10.27 -20.01 11.97
N GLN A 151 10.04 -20.99 12.83
CA GLN A 151 9.38 -20.80 14.12
C GLN A 151 10.49 -20.66 15.18
N LEU A 152 10.67 -19.48 15.76
CA LEU A 152 11.92 -19.15 16.48
C LEU A 152 12.18 -20.00 17.73
N GLU A 153 11.11 -20.32 18.48
CA GLU A 153 11.17 -21.05 19.75
C GLU A 153 10.46 -22.43 19.66
N GLY A 154 10.14 -22.89 18.44
CA GLY A 154 9.43 -24.14 18.18
C GLY A 154 10.34 -25.37 18.00
N GLU A 155 9.74 -26.57 18.04
CA GLU A 155 10.46 -27.83 17.79
C GLU A 155 10.71 -28.10 16.30
N ASN A 156 9.86 -27.56 15.42
CA ASN A 156 10.00 -27.70 13.98
C ASN A 156 11.04 -26.69 13.46
N PRO A 157 12.16 -27.14 12.87
CA PRO A 157 13.22 -26.22 12.43
C PRO A 157 12.75 -25.25 11.34
N TYR A 158 11.84 -25.68 10.45
CA TYR A 158 11.28 -24.85 9.38
C TYR A 158 9.77 -25.04 9.27
N PHE A 159 9.02 -23.97 9.49
CA PHE A 159 7.58 -23.96 9.29
C PHE A 159 7.21 -24.09 7.81
N ALA A 160 7.99 -23.46 6.92
CA ALA A 160 7.85 -23.54 5.47
C ALA A 160 9.22 -23.47 4.77
N MET A 161 9.27 -23.89 3.51
CA MET A 161 10.47 -23.86 2.67
C MET A 161 10.16 -23.43 1.23
N GLY A 162 11.19 -23.37 0.39
CA GLY A 162 11.04 -23.06 -1.03
C GLY A 162 10.74 -21.60 -1.29
N ILE A 163 11.22 -20.69 -0.44
CA ILE A 163 10.95 -19.25 -0.52
C ILE A 163 12.13 -18.54 -1.18
N ARG A 164 11.87 -17.68 -2.15
CA ARG A 164 12.86 -16.87 -2.89
C ARG A 164 13.20 -15.60 -2.14
N ASN A 165 12.29 -14.63 -2.10
CA ASN A 165 12.54 -13.31 -1.54
C ASN A 165 11.24 -12.70 -0.99
N SER A 166 11.04 -12.79 0.32
CA SER A 166 9.80 -12.40 0.99
C SER A 166 10.05 -11.25 1.95
N PHE A 167 9.21 -10.21 1.87
CA PHE A 167 9.29 -9.00 2.69
C PHE A 167 8.06 -8.77 3.58
N GLY A 168 7.12 -9.71 3.62
CA GLY A 168 5.92 -9.57 4.44
C GLY A 168 5.42 -10.91 4.98
N LEU A 169 5.04 -10.89 6.25
CA LEU A 169 4.32 -11.97 6.93
C LEU A 169 3.13 -11.38 7.68
N ALA A 170 1.98 -12.03 7.64
CA ALA A 170 0.82 -11.67 8.45
C ALA A 170 0.09 -12.91 8.96
N VAL A 171 -0.51 -12.81 10.14
CA VAL A 171 -1.35 -13.86 10.70
C VAL A 171 -2.79 -13.41 10.65
N ASP A 172 -3.64 -14.21 10.00
CA ASP A 172 -5.08 -13.95 9.95
C ASP A 172 -5.65 -13.97 11.38
N PRO A 173 -6.21 -12.85 11.87
CA PRO A 173 -6.69 -12.77 13.25
C PRO A 173 -7.94 -13.62 13.53
N VAL A 174 -8.58 -14.18 12.50
CA VAL A 174 -9.76 -15.04 12.63
C VAL A 174 -9.38 -16.52 12.62
N THR A 175 -8.55 -16.93 11.67
CA THR A 175 -8.23 -18.34 11.45
C THR A 175 -6.91 -18.76 12.10
N GLY A 176 -6.00 -17.83 12.36
CA GLY A 176 -4.62 -18.09 12.77
C GLY A 176 -3.72 -18.54 11.62
N ASN A 177 -4.21 -18.53 10.38
CA ASN A 177 -3.41 -18.89 9.21
C ASN A 177 -2.32 -17.86 8.96
N LEU A 178 -1.11 -18.34 8.63
CA LEU A 178 -0.01 -17.49 8.20
C LEU A 178 -0.13 -17.17 6.71
N TRP A 179 0.14 -15.93 6.34
CA TRP A 179 0.19 -15.43 4.97
C TRP A 179 1.51 -14.73 4.72
N ALA A 180 1.99 -14.79 3.48
CA ALA A 180 3.25 -14.16 3.09
C ALA A 180 3.13 -13.52 1.70
N THR A 181 3.93 -12.47 1.47
CA THR A 181 4.23 -11.98 0.13
C THR A 181 5.55 -12.54 -0.35
N GLU A 182 5.71 -12.76 -1.65
CA GLU A 182 6.96 -13.23 -2.24
C GLU A 182 7.23 -12.52 -3.56
N ASN A 183 8.48 -12.14 -3.79
CA ASN A 183 8.91 -11.48 -5.01
C ASN A 183 9.48 -12.53 -5.98
N GLY A 184 8.90 -12.58 -7.17
CA GLY A 184 9.37 -13.40 -8.27
C GLY A 184 10.69 -12.90 -8.84
N ASP A 185 11.23 -13.64 -9.81
CA ASP A 185 12.51 -13.27 -10.45
C ASP A 185 12.33 -12.17 -11.50
N ASP A 186 11.78 -12.53 -12.66
CA ASP A 186 11.43 -11.58 -13.72
C ASP A 186 9.92 -11.35 -13.83
N ASN A 187 9.10 -12.26 -13.30
CA ASN A 187 7.65 -12.29 -13.37
C ASN A 187 7.11 -13.05 -12.16
N PHE A 188 5.79 -12.90 -11.92
CA PHE A 188 5.04 -13.64 -10.90
C PHE A 188 5.52 -13.35 -9.48
N ASP A 189 5.15 -12.17 -8.99
CA ASP A 189 5.12 -11.97 -7.54
C ASP A 189 3.88 -12.63 -6.95
N GLU A 190 3.89 -12.95 -5.66
CA GLU A 190 2.89 -13.84 -5.05
C GLU A 190 2.34 -13.33 -3.71
N ILE A 191 1.10 -13.71 -3.43
CA ILE A 191 0.54 -13.81 -2.09
C ILE A 191 0.29 -15.29 -1.80
N ASN A 192 0.89 -15.80 -0.73
CA ASN A 192 0.84 -17.20 -0.34
C ASN A 192 0.11 -17.38 1.00
N LEU A 193 -0.70 -18.44 1.10
CA LEU A 193 -1.22 -18.97 2.36
C LEU A 193 -0.27 -20.06 2.81
N ILE A 194 0.26 -19.95 4.02
CA ILE A 194 1.37 -20.77 4.52
C ILE A 194 0.86 -21.72 5.60
N PRO A 195 0.37 -22.92 5.25
CA PRO A 195 0.18 -23.98 6.25
C PRO A 195 1.54 -24.47 6.79
N GLU A 196 1.52 -25.19 7.91
CA GLU A 196 2.71 -25.89 8.38
C GLU A 196 3.19 -26.89 7.31
N LYS A 197 4.51 -26.97 7.11
CA LYS A 197 5.16 -27.76 6.05
C LYS A 197 4.81 -27.29 4.63
N PHE A 198 4.48 -26.02 4.46
CA PHE A 198 4.32 -25.41 3.14
C PHE A 198 5.64 -25.40 2.34
N ASN A 199 5.54 -25.62 1.04
CA ASN A 199 6.63 -25.47 0.08
C ASN A 199 6.22 -24.49 -1.04
N SER A 200 6.85 -23.31 -1.13
CA SER A 200 6.56 -22.34 -2.22
C SER A 200 6.98 -22.85 -3.60
N GLY A 201 7.83 -23.87 -3.67
CA GLY A 201 8.25 -24.48 -4.94
C GLY A 201 9.44 -23.80 -5.62
N TRP A 202 9.88 -22.62 -5.19
CA TRP A 202 11.12 -22.00 -5.68
C TRP A 202 12.29 -22.97 -5.50
N ILE A 203 13.17 -23.20 -6.47
CA ILE A 203 13.36 -22.51 -7.76
C ILE A 203 12.62 -23.12 -8.95
N VAL A 204 11.97 -24.25 -8.76
CA VAL A 204 11.32 -24.98 -9.86
C VAL A 204 10.03 -24.30 -10.28
N ILE A 205 9.34 -23.66 -9.33
CA ILE A 205 8.05 -23.00 -9.53
C ILE A 205 8.13 -21.56 -9.03
N MET A 206 7.50 -20.65 -9.78
CA MET A 206 7.18 -19.27 -9.40
C MET A 206 5.96 -18.84 -10.21
N GLY A 207 4.89 -18.43 -9.54
CA GLY A 207 3.56 -18.27 -10.08
C GLY A 207 2.76 -19.59 -10.11
N PRO A 208 1.58 -19.59 -10.75
CA PRO A 208 0.76 -20.79 -10.87
C PRO A 208 1.50 -21.94 -11.56
N ALA A 209 1.54 -23.11 -10.91
CA ALA A 209 2.34 -24.22 -11.42
C ALA A 209 1.76 -24.89 -12.66
N THR A 210 2.65 -25.31 -13.57
CA THR A 210 2.31 -26.23 -14.66
C THR A 210 2.42 -27.69 -14.21
N GLU A 211 1.71 -28.59 -14.91
CA GLU A 211 1.82 -30.05 -14.65
C GLU A 211 3.27 -30.56 -14.76
N SER A 212 4.08 -29.97 -15.67
CA SER A 212 5.48 -30.35 -15.84
C SER A 212 6.35 -29.92 -14.66
N GLU A 213 6.13 -28.74 -14.11
CA GLU A 213 6.92 -28.25 -12.98
C GLU A 213 6.59 -29.05 -11.72
N LEU A 214 5.31 -29.30 -11.46
CA LEU A 214 4.86 -30.19 -10.37
C LEU A 214 5.49 -31.58 -10.46
N ALA A 215 5.58 -32.15 -11.67
CA ALA A 215 6.22 -33.44 -11.89
C ALA A 215 7.74 -33.43 -11.69
N SER A 216 8.37 -32.26 -11.77
CA SER A 216 9.82 -32.07 -11.61
C SER A 216 10.24 -31.62 -10.21
N LEU A 217 9.27 -31.25 -9.35
CA LEU A 217 9.54 -30.83 -7.99
C LEU A 217 10.16 -32.01 -7.20
N PRO A 218 11.37 -31.86 -6.62
CA PRO A 218 12.12 -32.98 -6.03
C PRO A 218 11.46 -33.59 -4.80
N GLY A 219 10.52 -32.88 -4.17
CA GLY A 219 9.92 -33.23 -2.88
C GLY A 219 10.95 -33.15 -1.75
N TYR A 220 10.52 -32.76 -0.55
CA TYR A 220 11.38 -32.75 0.62
C TYR A 220 10.57 -33.14 1.86
N GLU A 221 11.00 -34.21 2.53
CA GLU A 221 10.31 -34.78 3.70
C GLU A 221 8.79 -34.85 3.54
N ASP A 222 8.06 -34.14 4.41
CA ASP A 222 6.62 -33.98 4.43
C ASP A 222 6.17 -32.58 3.97
N TYR A 223 7.06 -31.80 3.33
CA TYR A 223 6.72 -30.48 2.79
C TYR A 223 5.90 -30.59 1.50
N ILE A 224 4.81 -29.83 1.44
CA ILE A 224 3.78 -29.92 0.39
C ILE A 224 3.69 -28.59 -0.35
N TYR A 225 3.80 -28.67 -1.67
CA TYR A 225 3.55 -27.53 -2.55
C TYR A 225 2.07 -27.13 -2.56
N ASP A 226 1.82 -25.83 -2.52
CA ASP A 226 0.49 -25.25 -2.75
C ASP A 226 0.63 -23.98 -3.60
N ASP A 227 -0.31 -23.77 -4.53
CA ASP A 227 -0.26 -22.64 -5.47
C ASP A 227 -0.49 -21.30 -4.74
N PRO A 228 0.07 -20.20 -5.29
CA PRO A 228 -0.20 -18.86 -4.77
C PRO A 228 -1.68 -18.54 -4.80
N LYS A 229 -2.14 -17.82 -3.77
CA LYS A 229 -3.53 -17.37 -3.67
C LYS A 229 -3.80 -16.14 -4.54
N PHE A 230 -2.75 -15.42 -4.91
CA PHE A 230 -2.78 -14.41 -5.95
C PHE A 230 -1.39 -14.23 -6.55
N SER A 231 -1.30 -13.90 -7.84
CA SER A 231 -0.02 -13.58 -8.47
C SER A 231 -0.09 -12.39 -9.43
N TRP A 232 0.97 -11.57 -9.44
CA TRP A 232 1.17 -10.51 -10.42
C TRP A 232 2.16 -10.97 -11.48
N GLU A 233 1.71 -11.13 -12.73
CA GLU A 233 2.61 -11.50 -13.84
C GLU A 233 3.73 -10.46 -14.00
N GLN A 234 3.40 -9.17 -13.87
CA GLN A 234 4.39 -8.10 -13.79
C GLN A 234 4.81 -7.88 -12.35
N SER A 235 6.10 -8.01 -12.05
CA SER A 235 6.60 -7.80 -10.69
C SER A 235 6.37 -6.36 -10.19
N VAL A 236 5.64 -6.26 -9.09
CA VAL A 236 5.36 -5.03 -8.33
C VAL A 236 6.22 -4.93 -7.07
N ALA A 237 6.92 -6.01 -6.70
CA ALA A 237 7.62 -6.20 -5.44
C ALA A 237 6.69 -5.99 -4.23
N PRO A 238 5.72 -6.89 -3.99
CA PRO A 238 4.88 -6.83 -2.81
C PRO A 238 5.72 -7.01 -1.55
N THR A 239 5.40 -6.25 -0.51
CA THR A 239 6.16 -6.22 0.75
C THR A 239 5.23 -6.48 1.94
N GLY A 240 5.07 -5.51 2.85
CA GLY A 240 4.21 -5.63 4.02
C GLY A 240 2.77 -5.96 3.65
N LEU A 241 2.15 -6.80 4.46
CA LEU A 241 0.75 -7.16 4.38
C LEU A 241 0.16 -7.26 5.79
N ASP A 242 -1.11 -6.91 5.96
CA ASP A 242 -1.82 -7.14 7.23
C ASP A 242 -3.35 -7.12 7.02
N PHE A 243 -4.08 -7.62 8.01
CA PHE A 243 -5.54 -7.66 8.06
C PHE A 243 -6.08 -6.46 8.82
N ALA A 244 -7.02 -5.74 8.21
CA ALA A 244 -7.72 -4.68 8.93
C ALA A 244 -8.74 -5.24 9.93
N LYS A 245 -8.93 -4.49 11.01
CA LYS A 245 -10.09 -4.61 11.91
C LYS A 245 -10.45 -3.24 12.44
N PHE A 246 -10.99 -2.39 11.57
CA PHE A 246 -11.30 -1.00 11.93
C PHE A 246 -12.44 -0.97 12.95
N GLN A 247 -12.15 -0.50 14.17
CA GLN A 247 -13.13 -0.48 15.26
C GLN A 247 -14.40 0.31 14.93
N GLU A 248 -14.30 1.30 14.04
CA GLU A 248 -15.40 2.20 13.67
C GLU A 248 -16.19 1.75 12.43
N ILE A 249 -15.62 0.86 11.59
CA ILE A 249 -16.21 0.46 10.31
C ILE A 249 -15.88 -1.00 9.98
N ASN A 250 -16.88 -1.88 10.05
CA ASN A 250 -16.68 -3.32 9.81
C ASN A 250 -16.51 -3.71 8.32
N ASN A 251 -16.58 -2.76 7.39
CA ASN A 251 -16.58 -3.05 5.94
C ASN A 251 -15.24 -3.62 5.40
N TYR A 252 -14.20 -3.65 6.22
CA TYR A 252 -12.87 -4.16 5.82
C TYR A 252 -12.36 -5.29 6.72
N ASP A 253 -13.16 -5.76 7.68
CA ASP A 253 -12.77 -6.84 8.60
C ASP A 253 -12.49 -8.17 7.86
N ASN A 254 -12.98 -8.28 6.63
CA ASN A 254 -12.77 -9.41 5.74
C ASN A 254 -11.79 -9.12 4.59
N SER A 255 -10.86 -8.20 4.81
CA SER A 255 -9.88 -7.82 3.79
C SER A 255 -8.43 -8.01 4.25
N LEU A 256 -7.59 -8.48 3.33
CA LEU A 256 -6.13 -8.44 3.43
C LEU A 256 -5.63 -7.22 2.67
N PHE A 257 -4.70 -6.47 3.26
CA PHE A 257 -4.04 -5.33 2.63
C PHE A 257 -2.60 -5.68 2.32
N VAL A 258 -2.10 -5.24 1.16
CA VAL A 258 -0.74 -5.53 0.70
C VAL A 258 -0.15 -4.26 0.11
N GLY A 259 1.07 -3.91 0.50
CA GLY A 259 1.83 -2.81 -0.09
C GLY A 259 2.82 -3.31 -1.13
N ASP A 260 3.26 -2.43 -2.02
CA ASP A 260 4.35 -2.73 -2.94
C ASP A 260 5.43 -1.64 -2.97
N CYS A 261 6.64 -2.05 -3.37
CA CYS A 261 7.77 -1.15 -3.45
C CYS A 261 7.93 -0.47 -4.83
N ASN A 262 7.65 -1.17 -5.93
CA ASN A 262 8.00 -0.67 -7.27
C ASN A 262 7.07 0.44 -7.77
N THR A 263 5.81 0.41 -7.35
CA THR A 263 4.75 1.30 -7.84
C THR A 263 4.12 2.14 -6.72
N GLY A 264 4.25 1.71 -5.47
CA GLY A 264 3.75 2.38 -4.29
C GLY A 264 2.23 2.36 -4.19
N ASN A 265 1.62 1.26 -4.62
CA ASN A 265 0.21 1.02 -4.40
C ASN A 265 -0.01 0.34 -3.04
N LEU A 266 -1.23 0.54 -2.54
CA LEU A 266 -1.83 -0.25 -1.49
C LEU A 266 -2.98 -1.04 -2.12
N TYR A 267 -2.90 -2.35 -2.00
CA TYR A 267 -3.91 -3.27 -2.49
C TYR A 267 -4.85 -3.70 -1.35
N LYS A 268 -6.10 -4.02 -1.72
CA LYS A 268 -7.11 -4.64 -0.85
C LYS A 268 -7.65 -5.89 -1.54
N PHE A 269 -7.51 -7.02 -0.88
CA PHE A 269 -8.08 -8.29 -1.33
C PHE A 269 -9.23 -8.69 -0.40
N GLU A 270 -10.42 -8.90 -0.96
CA GLU A 270 -11.55 -9.44 -0.21
C GLU A 270 -11.37 -10.96 -0.06
N LEU A 271 -11.41 -11.45 1.18
CA LEU A 271 -11.23 -12.87 1.46
C LEU A 271 -12.52 -13.64 1.21
N ASN A 272 -12.40 -14.88 0.75
CA ASN A 272 -13.55 -15.78 0.67
C ASN A 272 -14.06 -16.20 2.07
N GLU A 273 -15.22 -16.86 2.13
CA GLU A 273 -15.84 -17.31 3.40
C GLU A 273 -14.90 -18.13 4.31
N ASN A 274 -14.01 -18.94 3.71
CA ASN A 274 -13.05 -19.77 4.44
C ASN A 274 -11.74 -19.05 4.78
N ARG A 275 -11.55 -17.82 4.29
CA ARG A 275 -10.34 -17.01 4.42
C ARG A 275 -9.07 -17.78 4.02
N ASN A 276 -9.15 -18.47 2.89
CA ASN A 276 -8.05 -19.24 2.30
C ASN A 276 -7.78 -18.88 0.82
N GLY A 277 -8.34 -17.76 0.38
CA GLY A 277 -8.26 -17.22 -0.97
C GLY A 277 -9.13 -15.98 -1.08
N PHE A 278 -9.29 -15.47 -2.30
CA PHE A 278 -9.93 -14.19 -2.53
C PHE A 278 -11.21 -14.30 -3.35
N GLU A 279 -12.08 -13.29 -3.22
CA GLU A 279 -13.26 -13.12 -4.05
C GLU A 279 -13.08 -11.90 -4.96
N PHE A 280 -13.21 -12.13 -6.27
CA PHE A 280 -13.13 -11.08 -7.28
C PHE A 280 -14.45 -10.95 -8.04
N THR A 281 -14.80 -9.71 -8.36
CA THR A 281 -15.91 -9.35 -9.24
C THR A 281 -15.45 -9.16 -10.69
N ASN A 282 -14.18 -8.81 -10.90
CA ASN A 282 -13.58 -8.75 -12.22
C ASN A 282 -13.37 -10.17 -12.76
N SER A 283 -13.83 -10.41 -13.99
CA SER A 283 -13.67 -11.70 -14.66
C SER A 283 -12.22 -12.03 -15.01
N PHE A 284 -11.34 -11.02 -15.11
CA PHE A 284 -9.92 -11.22 -15.42
C PHE A 284 -9.14 -11.81 -14.25
N LEU A 285 -9.56 -11.56 -13.00
CA LEU A 285 -8.85 -12.02 -11.80
C LEU A 285 -9.34 -13.39 -11.29
N GLN A 286 -10.23 -14.07 -12.03
CA GLN A 286 -10.86 -15.32 -11.56
C GLN A 286 -9.90 -16.52 -11.55
N ASP A 287 -8.79 -16.43 -12.27
CA ASP A 287 -7.67 -17.39 -12.20
C ASP A 287 -6.66 -17.01 -11.10
N ASN A 288 -6.95 -15.98 -10.30
CA ASN A 288 -6.09 -15.39 -9.27
C ASN A 288 -4.77 -14.83 -9.82
N VAL A 289 -4.70 -14.50 -11.11
CA VAL A 289 -3.55 -13.85 -11.72
C VAL A 289 -3.98 -12.50 -12.27
N VAL A 290 -3.11 -11.51 -12.14
CA VAL A 290 -3.21 -10.30 -12.97
C VAL A 290 -2.11 -10.30 -14.02
N ASN A 291 -2.52 -10.39 -15.29
CA ASN A 291 -1.62 -10.38 -16.43
C ASN A 291 -1.19 -8.94 -16.76
N LYS A 292 -0.07 -8.77 -17.49
CA LYS A 292 0.55 -7.46 -17.80
C LYS A 292 -0.37 -6.40 -18.41
N ASP A 293 -1.38 -6.83 -19.17
CA ASP A 293 -2.29 -5.94 -19.90
C ASP A 293 -3.67 -5.80 -19.22
N GLU A 294 -3.84 -6.34 -18.01
CA GLU A 294 -5.11 -6.34 -17.27
C GLU A 294 -5.16 -5.22 -16.23
N SER A 295 -6.38 -4.79 -15.89
CA SER A 295 -6.58 -3.70 -14.93
C SER A 295 -6.46 -4.17 -13.48
N LEU A 296 -5.75 -3.38 -12.67
CA LEU A 296 -5.62 -3.53 -11.23
C LEU A 296 -6.70 -2.75 -10.44
N ASP A 297 -7.64 -2.09 -11.11
CA ASP A 297 -8.59 -1.15 -10.50
C ASP A 297 -9.46 -1.77 -9.38
N GLU A 298 -9.75 -3.07 -9.45
CA GLU A 298 -10.53 -3.74 -8.40
C GLU A 298 -9.76 -3.85 -7.09
N ILE A 299 -8.45 -4.11 -7.16
CA ILE A 299 -7.63 -4.41 -5.98
C ILE A 299 -6.87 -3.20 -5.46
N ILE A 300 -6.65 -2.15 -6.26
CA ILE A 300 -5.98 -0.94 -5.76
C ILE A 300 -6.94 -0.11 -4.91
N ILE A 301 -6.57 0.12 -3.64
CA ILE A 301 -7.32 0.96 -2.70
C ILE A 301 -6.62 2.29 -2.40
N GLY A 302 -5.32 2.39 -2.68
CA GLY A 302 -4.55 3.63 -2.53
C GLY A 302 -3.26 3.60 -3.36
N THR A 303 -2.72 4.79 -3.64
CA THR A 303 -1.50 4.95 -4.45
C THR A 303 -0.65 6.11 -3.92
N GLY A 304 0.61 6.17 -4.35
CA GLY A 304 1.51 7.27 -4.01
C GLY A 304 2.19 7.13 -2.64
N PHE A 305 2.28 5.90 -2.13
CA PHE A 305 3.00 5.61 -0.89
C PHE A 305 4.52 5.50 -1.08
N GLY A 306 5.02 5.54 -2.31
CA GLY A 306 6.43 5.28 -2.60
C GLY A 306 6.77 3.81 -2.35
N CYS A 307 8.02 3.49 -2.02
CA CYS A 307 8.38 2.11 -1.72
C CYS A 307 7.81 1.69 -0.35
N VAL A 308 6.69 0.97 -0.34
CA VAL A 308 6.14 0.40 0.90
C VAL A 308 7.04 -0.73 1.36
N THR A 309 7.35 -0.78 2.64
CA THR A 309 8.20 -1.83 3.22
C THR A 309 7.51 -2.62 4.32
N ASP A 310 6.47 -2.05 4.93
CA ASP A 310 5.78 -2.70 6.04
C ASP A 310 4.34 -2.19 6.19
N ILE A 311 3.46 -3.04 6.70
CA ILE A 311 2.07 -2.71 7.05
C ILE A 311 1.76 -3.34 8.40
N GLU A 312 1.33 -2.53 9.34
CA GLU A 312 1.06 -2.95 10.71
C GLU A 312 -0.30 -2.47 11.20
N ARG A 313 -1.05 -3.34 11.89
CA ARG A 313 -2.29 -2.98 12.57
C ARG A 313 -2.00 -2.44 13.96
N GLY A 314 -2.33 -1.17 14.17
CA GLY A 314 -2.21 -0.52 15.47
C GLY A 314 -3.23 -1.03 16.50
N PRO A 315 -2.95 -0.82 17.81
CA PRO A 315 -3.90 -1.12 18.89
C PRO A 315 -5.18 -0.28 18.81
N ASP A 316 -5.11 0.86 18.12
CA ASP A 316 -6.25 1.72 17.77
C ASP A 316 -7.14 1.13 16.65
N GLY A 317 -6.72 0.02 16.04
CA GLY A 317 -7.44 -0.68 14.98
C GLY A 317 -7.28 -0.09 13.58
N PHE A 318 -6.39 0.90 13.40
CA PHE A 318 -6.03 1.42 12.08
C PHE A 318 -4.84 0.67 11.49
N LEU A 319 -4.71 0.74 10.17
CA LEU A 319 -3.51 0.27 9.47
C LEU A 319 -2.47 1.38 9.40
N TYR A 320 -1.21 1.00 9.54
CA TYR A 320 -0.05 1.87 9.42
C TYR A 320 0.81 1.35 8.27
N VAL A 321 1.12 2.20 7.30
CA VAL A 321 1.93 1.86 6.12
C VAL A 321 3.28 2.55 6.23
N VAL A 322 4.37 1.78 6.26
CA VAL A 322 5.74 2.30 6.31
C VAL A 322 6.27 2.49 4.89
N SER A 323 6.77 3.68 4.61
CA SER A 323 7.38 4.03 3.32
C SER A 323 8.86 4.33 3.47
N LEU A 324 9.68 3.51 2.81
CA LEU A 324 11.13 3.67 2.79
C LEU A 324 11.56 4.90 2.00
N SER A 325 10.94 5.15 0.83
CA SER A 325 11.33 6.24 -0.06
C SER A 325 10.88 7.61 0.45
N GLU A 326 9.73 7.67 1.13
CA GLU A 326 9.20 8.90 1.71
C GLU A 326 9.73 9.13 3.14
N GLY A 327 10.29 8.11 3.78
CA GLY A 327 10.75 8.16 5.16
C GLY A 327 9.60 8.48 6.12
N ALA A 328 8.43 7.91 5.86
CA ALA A 328 7.18 8.25 6.52
C ALA A 328 6.40 7.00 6.96
N ILE A 329 5.58 7.17 7.99
CA ILE A 329 4.59 6.19 8.43
C ILE A 329 3.21 6.82 8.22
N TYR A 330 2.39 6.21 7.39
CA TYR A 330 1.04 6.68 7.10
C TYR A 330 0.03 5.91 7.94
N ARG A 331 -0.73 6.61 8.78
CA ARG A 331 -1.92 6.01 9.41
C ARG A 331 -3.10 6.09 8.44
N ILE A 332 -3.58 4.93 8.01
CA ILE A 332 -4.69 4.80 7.06
C ILE A 332 -6.01 4.93 7.81
N LEU A 333 -6.73 6.00 7.52
CA LEU A 333 -8.07 6.24 8.04
C LEU A 333 -9.08 5.83 6.97
N PRO A 334 -10.16 5.12 7.32
CA PRO A 334 -11.24 4.95 6.39
C PRO A 334 -11.81 6.33 6.05
N ALA A 335 -12.13 6.54 4.77
CA ALA A 335 -12.92 7.70 4.39
C ALA A 335 -14.23 7.62 5.18
N GLN A 336 -14.46 8.57 6.10
CA GLN A 336 -15.63 8.54 6.98
C GLN A 336 -16.88 8.25 6.16
N THR A 337 -17.49 7.10 6.41
CA THR A 337 -18.87 6.89 5.98
C THR A 337 -19.67 7.84 6.84
N ILE A 338 -20.09 8.98 6.29
CA ILE A 338 -21.06 9.86 6.94
C ILE A 338 -22.26 8.98 7.27
N THR A 339 -22.39 8.59 8.54
CA THR A 339 -23.47 7.73 8.99
C THR A 339 -24.79 8.39 8.65
N ASN A 340 -25.57 7.70 7.83
CA ASN A 340 -26.87 8.08 7.30
C ASN A 340 -27.81 8.68 8.36
N SER A 341 -27.76 10.00 8.50
CA SER A 341 -28.97 10.79 8.68
C SER A 341 -29.52 11.03 7.28
N THR A 342 -30.55 10.29 6.92
CA THR A 342 -31.30 10.36 5.65
C THR A 342 -31.21 11.72 4.95
N VAL A 343 -30.42 11.85 3.88
CA VAL A 343 -30.71 12.61 2.64
C VAL A 343 -29.67 12.21 1.56
N SER A 344 -30.17 11.62 0.47
CA SER A 344 -29.60 11.44 -0.89
C SER A 344 -28.11 11.72 -1.17
N ASP A 345 -27.44 10.70 -1.69
CA ASP A 345 -26.62 10.70 -2.92
C ASP A 345 -26.32 12.09 -3.54
N ASN A 346 -25.05 12.54 -3.53
CA ASN A 346 -24.40 13.34 -4.60
C ASN A 346 -23.05 13.99 -4.19
N GLY A 347 -21.96 13.54 -4.83
CA GLY A 347 -21.21 14.42 -5.74
C GLY A 347 -20.00 15.22 -5.22
N GLY A 348 -18.79 14.70 -5.48
CA GLY A 348 -17.52 15.44 -5.36
C GLY A 348 -16.77 15.70 -6.69
N GLY A 349 -17.11 14.98 -7.77
CA GLY A 349 -16.41 15.03 -9.05
C GLY A 349 -16.92 16.09 -10.04
N CYS A 350 -16.00 16.78 -10.73
CA CYS A 350 -16.33 17.70 -11.82
C CYS A 350 -16.73 16.96 -13.12
N LEU A 351 -17.76 16.09 -13.06
CA LEU A 351 -18.15 15.14 -14.12
C LEU A 351 -18.15 15.70 -15.56
N ILE A 352 -18.79 16.85 -15.80
CA ILE A 352 -18.83 17.50 -17.12
C ILE A 352 -17.40 17.91 -17.52
N ALA A 353 -16.69 18.64 -16.67
CA ALA A 353 -15.34 19.08 -16.97
C ALA A 353 -14.37 17.90 -17.19
N THR A 354 -14.50 16.82 -16.41
CA THR A 354 -13.72 15.58 -16.58
C THR A 354 -14.00 14.95 -17.95
N ALA A 355 -15.26 14.86 -18.37
CA ALA A 355 -15.62 14.37 -19.71
C ALA A 355 -15.08 15.28 -20.82
N THR A 356 -15.14 16.61 -20.61
CA THR A 356 -14.66 17.63 -21.54
C THR A 356 -13.14 17.62 -21.72
N TYR A 357 -12.37 17.55 -20.64
CA TYR A 357 -10.91 17.67 -20.66
C TYR A 357 -10.17 16.32 -20.61
N GLY A 358 -10.89 15.23 -20.38
CA GLY A 358 -10.41 13.85 -20.56
C GLY A 358 -9.71 13.23 -19.35
N SER A 359 -9.50 13.97 -18.26
CA SER A 359 -8.93 13.45 -17.02
C SER A 359 -9.27 14.38 -15.87
N GLU A 360 -9.48 13.85 -14.66
CA GLU A 360 -9.64 14.67 -13.45
C GLU A 360 -8.38 15.48 -13.11
N LEU A 361 -7.22 15.05 -13.61
CA LEU A 361 -5.93 15.72 -13.44
C LEU A 361 -5.69 16.84 -14.47
N ALA A 362 -6.65 17.11 -15.37
CA ALA A 362 -6.50 18.19 -16.32
C ALA A 362 -6.30 19.53 -15.58
N PRO A 363 -5.38 20.41 -16.03
CA PRO A 363 -5.08 21.67 -15.35
C PRO A 363 -6.31 22.54 -15.07
N GLN A 364 -7.29 22.52 -15.99
CA GLN A 364 -8.55 23.25 -15.85
C GLN A 364 -9.41 22.75 -14.68
N ILE A 365 -9.35 21.45 -14.37
CA ILE A 365 -10.13 20.84 -13.28
C ILE A 365 -9.41 21.01 -11.96
N GLN A 366 -8.09 20.88 -11.95
CA GLN A 366 -7.29 21.17 -10.76
C GLN A 366 -7.47 22.63 -10.31
N GLN A 367 -7.53 23.58 -11.25
CA GLN A 367 -7.87 24.97 -10.95
C GLN A 367 -9.24 25.15 -10.26
N LEU A 368 -10.25 24.39 -10.69
CA LEU A 368 -11.58 24.42 -10.07
C LEU A 368 -11.57 23.79 -8.67
N ARG A 369 -10.82 22.72 -8.47
CA ARG A 369 -10.66 22.04 -7.17
C ARG A 369 -9.93 22.93 -6.18
N GLU A 370 -8.79 23.50 -6.56
CA GLU A 370 -8.05 24.45 -5.73
C GLU A 370 -8.91 25.65 -5.33
N LEU A 371 -9.67 26.22 -6.28
CA LEU A 371 -10.57 27.34 -5.98
C LEU A 371 -11.70 26.94 -5.02
N ARG A 372 -12.26 25.75 -5.18
CA ARG A 372 -13.27 25.21 -4.27
C ARG A 372 -12.68 25.02 -2.87
N ASP A 373 -11.56 24.32 -2.78
CA ASP A 373 -11.02 23.81 -1.51
C ASP A 373 -10.28 24.91 -0.73
N ASN A 374 -9.51 25.74 -1.42
CA ASN A 374 -8.68 26.77 -0.79
C ASN A 374 -9.37 28.13 -0.67
N SER A 375 -10.46 28.38 -1.41
CA SER A 375 -11.16 29.68 -1.38
C SER A 375 -12.62 29.57 -0.96
N LEU A 376 -13.44 28.73 -1.63
CA LEU A 376 -14.89 28.69 -1.36
C LEU A 376 -15.23 27.99 -0.06
N LEU A 377 -14.66 26.80 0.19
CA LEU A 377 -14.95 25.99 1.38
C LEU A 377 -14.34 26.57 2.67
N GLN A 378 -13.45 27.56 2.54
CA GLN A 378 -12.89 28.29 3.69
C GLN A 378 -13.86 29.34 4.27
N THR A 379 -15.04 29.57 3.65
CA THR A 379 -16.02 30.56 4.10
C THR A 379 -17.42 29.98 4.27
N THR A 380 -18.20 30.47 5.23
CA THR A 380 -19.60 30.04 5.47
C THR A 380 -20.50 30.29 4.26
N SER A 381 -20.28 31.41 3.57
CA SER A 381 -21.03 31.77 2.38
C SER A 381 -20.67 30.87 1.19
N GLY A 382 -19.40 30.52 1.03
CA GLY A 382 -18.93 29.64 -0.03
C GLY A 382 -19.36 28.17 0.18
N THR A 383 -19.34 27.66 1.41
CA THR A 383 -19.88 26.32 1.73
C THR A 383 -21.38 26.23 1.45
N SER A 384 -22.15 27.25 1.85
CA SER A 384 -23.60 27.33 1.57
C SER A 384 -23.89 27.39 0.07
N PHE A 385 -23.11 28.17 -0.68
CA PHE A 385 -23.19 28.23 -2.14
C PHE A 385 -22.87 26.86 -2.77
N MET A 386 -21.77 26.21 -2.35
CA MET A 386 -21.35 24.92 -2.90
C MET A 386 -22.37 23.82 -2.62
N SER A 387 -23.04 23.84 -1.47
CA SER A 387 -24.13 22.90 -1.18
C SER A 387 -25.30 23.06 -2.17
N ALA A 388 -25.79 24.29 -2.37
CA ALA A 388 -26.85 24.56 -3.34
C ALA A 388 -26.43 24.28 -4.79
N PHE A 389 -25.19 24.64 -5.13
CA PHE A 389 -24.60 24.38 -6.44
C PHE A 389 -24.50 22.88 -6.72
N ASN A 390 -23.97 22.09 -5.79
CA ASN A 390 -23.83 20.65 -5.96
C ASN A 390 -25.18 19.99 -6.19
N GLN A 391 -26.19 20.32 -5.38
CA GLN A 391 -27.54 19.77 -5.55
C GLN A 391 -28.10 20.04 -6.95
N PHE A 392 -27.87 21.24 -7.49
CA PHE A 392 -28.29 21.59 -8.84
C PHE A 392 -27.42 20.93 -9.92
N TYR A 393 -26.09 20.94 -9.75
CA TYR A 393 -25.12 20.43 -10.71
C TYR A 393 -25.29 18.92 -10.93
N TYR A 394 -25.31 18.14 -9.84
CA TYR A 394 -25.41 16.69 -9.94
C TYR A 394 -26.79 16.20 -10.37
N SER A 395 -27.83 17.03 -10.35
CA SER A 395 -29.13 16.65 -10.91
C SER A 395 -29.12 16.50 -12.43
N PHE A 396 -28.09 16.99 -13.13
CA PHE A 396 -27.97 16.88 -14.60
C PHE A 396 -26.58 16.52 -15.11
N SER A 397 -25.52 16.70 -14.32
CA SER A 397 -24.14 16.51 -14.79
C SER A 397 -23.78 15.10 -15.27
N PRO A 398 -24.28 13.98 -14.68
CA PRO A 398 -23.96 12.65 -15.20
C PRO A 398 -24.46 12.46 -16.63
N THR A 399 -25.70 12.85 -16.90
CA THR A 399 -26.31 12.77 -18.24
C THR A 399 -25.54 13.59 -19.28
N VAL A 400 -25.07 14.77 -18.91
CA VAL A 400 -24.25 15.60 -19.82
C VAL A 400 -22.88 14.94 -20.06
N ALA A 401 -22.24 14.41 -19.02
CA ALA A 401 -20.94 13.72 -19.14
C ALA A 401 -21.02 12.43 -19.96
N ASP A 402 -22.14 11.69 -19.90
CA ASP A 402 -22.42 10.55 -20.79
C ASP A 402 -22.54 11.02 -22.25
N LEU A 403 -23.32 12.07 -22.50
CA LEU A 403 -23.49 12.64 -23.86
C LEU A 403 -22.18 13.14 -24.47
N GLU A 404 -21.27 13.70 -23.66
CA GLU A 404 -19.94 14.10 -24.11
C GLU A 404 -19.06 12.91 -24.51
N ARG A 405 -19.17 11.78 -23.80
CA ARG A 405 -18.44 10.56 -24.12
C ARG A 405 -18.93 9.93 -25.42
N GLU A 406 -20.23 10.02 -25.68
CA GLU A 406 -20.85 9.45 -26.89
C GLU A 406 -20.72 10.35 -28.14
N ASN A 407 -20.57 11.67 -27.96
CA ASN A 407 -20.59 12.63 -29.07
C ASN A 407 -19.41 13.62 -29.03
N PRO A 408 -18.36 13.39 -29.85
CA PRO A 408 -17.19 14.28 -29.92
C PRO A 408 -17.49 15.73 -30.32
N ILE A 409 -18.52 15.96 -31.15
CA ILE A 409 -18.92 17.32 -31.55
C ILE A 409 -19.57 18.05 -30.37
N PHE A 410 -20.40 17.34 -29.60
CA PHE A 410 -21.00 17.88 -28.39
C PHE A 410 -19.93 18.22 -27.34
N LYS A 411 -18.96 17.34 -27.13
CA LYS A 411 -17.80 17.58 -26.26
C LYS A 411 -17.04 18.86 -26.63
N GLU A 412 -16.73 19.08 -27.90
CA GLU A 412 -16.04 20.31 -28.33
C GLU A 412 -16.91 21.57 -28.16
N ALA A 413 -18.24 21.47 -28.33
CA ALA A 413 -19.15 22.58 -28.02
C ALA A 413 -19.20 22.90 -26.52
N VAL A 414 -19.23 21.88 -25.66
CA VAL A 414 -19.16 22.04 -24.20
C VAL A 414 -17.81 22.64 -23.81
N LYS A 415 -16.71 22.19 -24.39
CA LYS A 415 -15.35 22.74 -24.17
C LYS A 415 -15.25 24.23 -24.53
N LEU A 416 -15.84 24.62 -25.66
CA LEU A 416 -15.90 26.02 -26.08
C LEU A 416 -16.69 26.87 -25.08
N MET A 417 -17.75 26.33 -24.48
CA MET A 417 -18.53 27.02 -23.44
C MET A 417 -17.81 27.04 -22.09
N LEU A 418 -17.15 25.98 -21.66
CA LEU A 418 -16.53 25.91 -20.33
C LEU A 418 -15.23 26.71 -20.22
N THR A 419 -14.42 26.73 -21.28
CA THR A 419 -13.05 27.29 -21.21
C THR A 419 -13.02 28.78 -20.80
N PRO A 420 -13.86 29.67 -21.33
CA PRO A 420 -13.90 31.07 -20.89
C PRO A 420 -14.41 31.24 -19.44
N MET A 421 -15.38 30.41 -19.03
CA MET A 421 -15.92 30.41 -17.68
C MET A 421 -14.85 30.01 -16.65
N ILE A 422 -14.15 28.89 -16.87
CA ILE A 422 -13.07 28.43 -15.98
C ILE A 422 -11.96 29.48 -15.90
N SER A 423 -11.61 30.09 -17.04
CA SER A 423 -10.61 31.17 -17.09
C SER A 423 -11.06 32.42 -16.31
N SER A 424 -12.35 32.72 -16.27
CA SER A 424 -12.88 33.84 -15.47
C SER A 424 -12.86 33.51 -13.97
N LEU A 425 -13.15 32.26 -13.61
CA LEU A 425 -13.17 31.80 -12.22
C LEU A 425 -11.75 31.77 -11.62
N SER A 426 -10.74 31.43 -12.41
CA SER A 426 -9.34 31.40 -11.94
C SER A 426 -8.81 32.77 -11.49
N ILE A 427 -9.48 33.88 -11.82
CA ILE A 427 -9.18 35.22 -11.29
C ILE A 427 -9.26 35.23 -9.76
N LEU A 428 -10.12 34.40 -9.14
CA LEU A 428 -10.24 34.29 -7.69
C LEU A 428 -8.97 33.76 -7.01
N ASN A 429 -8.12 33.02 -7.72
CA ASN A 429 -6.87 32.50 -7.17
C ASN A 429 -5.80 33.61 -7.00
N TYR A 430 -6.04 34.80 -7.56
CA TYR A 430 -5.10 35.93 -7.53
C TYR A 430 -5.58 37.11 -6.67
N VAL A 431 -6.70 36.94 -5.94
CA VAL A 431 -7.24 37.97 -5.05
C VAL A 431 -7.26 37.48 -3.61
N ASP A 432 -6.91 38.34 -2.68
CA ASP A 432 -6.83 38.00 -1.26
C ASP A 432 -8.22 38.04 -0.60
N VAL A 433 -8.75 36.87 -0.27
CA VAL A 433 -10.09 36.67 0.32
C VAL A 433 -9.95 36.51 1.84
N ASP A 434 -9.67 37.61 2.52
CA ASP A 434 -9.48 37.66 3.98
C ASP A 434 -10.79 37.85 4.78
N SER A 435 -11.94 37.95 4.10
CA SER A 435 -13.23 38.25 4.74
C SER A 435 -14.43 37.78 3.92
N GLU A 436 -15.53 37.43 4.61
CA GLU A 436 -16.77 36.98 3.98
C GLU A 436 -17.37 38.03 3.01
N ALA A 437 -17.26 39.31 3.36
CA ALA A 437 -17.74 40.41 2.54
C ALA A 437 -17.00 40.49 1.19
N LYS A 438 -15.69 40.24 1.17
CA LYS A 438 -14.89 40.20 -0.07
C LYS A 438 -15.25 38.98 -0.91
N MET A 439 -15.40 37.80 -0.31
CA MET A 439 -15.84 36.59 -1.03
C MET A 439 -17.16 36.87 -1.77
N LEU A 440 -18.18 37.35 -1.05
CA LEU A 440 -19.48 37.66 -1.63
C LEU A 440 -19.37 38.69 -2.76
N GLY A 441 -18.56 39.74 -2.57
CA GLY A 441 -18.32 40.75 -3.60
C GLY A 441 -17.69 40.20 -4.88
N TYR A 442 -16.65 39.37 -4.75
CA TYR A 442 -15.99 38.74 -5.90
C TYR A 442 -16.88 37.70 -6.58
N GLY A 443 -17.59 36.87 -5.80
CA GLY A 443 -18.55 35.88 -6.32
C GLY A 443 -19.65 36.53 -7.16
N ILE A 444 -20.28 37.59 -6.65
CA ILE A 444 -21.30 38.36 -7.40
C ILE A 444 -20.71 38.96 -8.68
N SER A 445 -19.49 39.52 -8.60
CA SER A 445 -18.82 40.12 -9.75
C SER A 445 -18.55 39.09 -10.86
N LEU A 446 -18.14 37.88 -10.49
CA LEU A 446 -17.90 36.79 -11.45
C LEU A 446 -19.17 36.24 -12.07
N ILE A 447 -20.26 36.13 -11.30
CA ILE A 447 -21.57 35.76 -11.84
C ILE A 447 -22.00 36.80 -12.88
N LEU A 448 -21.88 38.10 -12.57
CA LEU A 448 -22.21 39.18 -13.50
C LEU A 448 -21.32 39.16 -14.75
N LEU A 449 -20.03 38.88 -14.60
CA LEU A 449 -19.09 38.76 -15.71
C LEU A 449 -19.49 37.62 -16.67
N ASN A 450 -19.80 36.44 -16.12
CA ASN A 450 -20.24 35.29 -16.91
C ASN A 450 -21.60 35.56 -17.58
N VAL A 451 -22.56 36.15 -16.88
CA VAL A 451 -23.84 36.56 -17.48
C VAL A 451 -23.63 37.54 -18.63
N GLY A 452 -22.71 38.51 -18.47
CA GLY A 452 -22.31 39.43 -19.51
C GLY A 452 -21.74 38.75 -20.75
N MET A 453 -20.86 37.77 -20.53
CA MET A 453 -20.17 37.03 -21.59
C MET A 453 -21.11 36.12 -22.40
N TYR A 454 -21.97 35.36 -21.72
CA TYR A 454 -22.79 34.33 -22.39
C TYR A 454 -24.15 34.83 -22.88
N PHE A 455 -24.69 35.93 -22.32
CA PHE A 455 -26.03 36.41 -22.68
C PHE A 455 -26.01 37.82 -23.28
N VAL A 456 -25.31 38.76 -22.64
CA VAL A 456 -25.37 40.18 -23.04
C VAL A 456 -24.57 40.44 -24.31
N ALA A 457 -23.31 39.99 -24.39
CA ALA A 457 -22.47 40.20 -25.57
C ALA A 457 -23.04 39.53 -26.84
N PRO A 458 -23.56 38.29 -26.80
CA PRO A 458 -24.26 37.70 -27.94
C PRO A 458 -25.53 38.47 -28.31
N ALA A 459 -26.35 38.91 -27.34
CA ALA A 459 -27.58 39.66 -27.61
C ALA A 459 -27.30 41.02 -28.28
N ILE A 460 -26.27 41.74 -27.84
CA ILE A 460 -25.82 42.99 -28.48
C ILE A 460 -25.33 42.71 -29.90
N THR A 461 -24.56 41.63 -30.10
CA THR A 461 -24.06 41.23 -31.43
C THR A 461 -25.21 40.92 -32.38
N VAL A 462 -26.19 40.13 -31.95
CA VAL A 462 -27.41 39.83 -32.73
C VAL A 462 -28.20 41.10 -33.02
N TRP A 463 -28.36 42.00 -32.04
CA TRP A 463 -29.04 43.28 -32.24
C TRP A 463 -28.33 44.18 -33.24
N GLN A 464 -26.99 44.26 -33.19
CA GLN A 464 -26.19 45.03 -34.16
C GLN A 464 -26.25 44.45 -35.57
N ILE A 465 -26.23 43.12 -35.71
CA ILE A 465 -26.39 42.43 -37.00
C ILE A 465 -27.78 42.72 -37.57
N LYS A 466 -28.84 42.59 -36.74
CA LYS A 466 -30.23 42.86 -37.14
C LYS A 466 -30.49 44.33 -37.49
N LYS A 467 -29.62 45.26 -37.06
CA LYS A 467 -29.69 46.68 -37.41
C LYS A 467 -28.92 47.02 -38.69
N ARG A 468 -28.09 46.09 -39.19
CA ARG A 468 -27.30 46.21 -40.43
C ARG A 468 -27.88 45.43 -41.61
N ILE A 469 -28.81 44.52 -41.34
CA ILE A 469 -29.73 43.89 -42.31
C ILE A 469 -31.00 44.72 -42.34
#